data_AF-A0A1A8WNG5-F1
#
_entry.id   AF-A0A1A8WNG5-F1
#
_cell.length_a   1.000
_cell.length_b   1.000
_cell.length_c   1.000
_cell.angle_alpha   90.00
_cell.angle_beta   90.00
_cell.angle_gamma   90.00
#
_symmetry.space_group_name_H-M   'P 1'
#
loop_
_entity.id
_entity.type
_entity.pdbx_description
1 polymer ?
#
loop_
_entity_poly.entity_id
_entity_poly.type
_entity_poly.pdbx_seq_one_letter_code
_entity_poly.pdbx_strand_id
1 'polypeptide(L)'
;MYPESLINRLTYVWDDVNVKLQLKDCLYFYHNEILLDKLKEMKDLHDYFKNYDTIDNDVASYPDKCQNYFNYVTQNNILYEKHHNECCVSPKINLENYFNCDAKYKPSNLLSKLRCENYISESWEDSQIALA
;
A
#
# COMPACT_ATOMS: atom_id res chain seq x y z
N MET A 1 28.74 -1.08 11.30
CA MET A 1 29.24 -0.28 10.17
C MET A 1 28.47 -0.74 8.94
N TYR A 2 27.38 -0.04 8.59
CA TYR A 2 26.54 -0.40 7.44
C TYR A 2 27.25 0.01 6.14
N PRO A 3 27.14 -0.76 5.04
CA PRO A 3 27.65 -0.32 3.74
C PRO A 3 26.95 0.99 3.34
N GLU A 4 27.72 1.97 2.85
CA GLU A 4 27.23 3.31 2.52
C GLU A 4 26.29 3.27 1.30
N SER A 5 25.03 2.92 1.53
CA SER A 5 23.96 3.23 0.58
C SER A 5 23.72 4.74 0.60
N LEU A 6 23.50 5.33 -0.58
CA LEU A 6 23.13 6.75 -0.70
C LEU A 6 21.93 7.09 0.19
N ILE A 7 21.00 6.15 0.34
CA ILE A 7 19.83 6.32 1.19
C ILE A 7 20.22 6.44 2.66
N ASN A 8 21.16 5.64 3.17
CA ASN A 8 21.59 5.73 4.57
C ASN A 8 22.18 7.13 4.87
N ARG A 9 22.89 7.71 3.90
CA ARG A 9 23.39 9.08 3.98
C ARG A 9 22.25 10.10 3.99
N LEU A 10 21.24 9.94 3.14
CA LEU A 10 20.08 10.83 3.09
C LEU A 10 19.28 10.78 4.39
N THR A 11 19.03 9.58 4.94
CA THR A 11 18.35 9.41 6.24
C THR A 11 19.14 10.07 7.36
N TYR A 12 20.45 9.85 7.43
CA TYR A 12 21.31 10.48 8.42
C TYR A 12 21.28 12.02 8.36
N VAL A 13 21.36 12.61 7.17
CA VAL A 13 21.31 14.06 6.99
C VAL A 13 19.95 14.61 7.39
N TRP A 14 18.86 13.92 7.04
CA TRP A 14 17.51 14.32 7.45
C TRP A 14 17.37 14.33 8.97
N ASP A 15 17.81 13.27 9.65
CA ASP A 15 17.80 13.17 11.10
C ASP A 15 18.58 14.32 11.76
N ASP A 16 19.79 14.59 11.28
CA ASP A 16 20.66 15.67 11.79
C ASP A 16 20.00 17.06 11.64
N VAL A 17 19.33 17.32 10.50
CA VAL A 17 18.60 18.57 10.26
C VAL A 17 17.40 18.71 11.20
N ASN A 18 16.59 17.65 11.35
CA ASN A 18 15.40 17.69 12.22
C ASN A 18 15.79 17.94 13.68
N VAL A 19 16.84 17.28 14.17
CA VAL A 19 17.38 17.46 15.52
C VAL A 19 17.84 18.91 15.73
N LYS A 20 18.62 19.46 14.79
CA LYS A 20 19.16 20.82 14.87
C LYS A 20 18.07 21.89 14.86
N LEU A 21 17.03 21.69 14.04
CA LEU A 21 15.94 22.66 13.89
C LEU A 21 14.90 22.57 15.01
N GLN A 22 15.04 21.63 15.96
CA GLN A 22 14.07 21.37 17.03
C GLN A 22 12.64 21.22 16.49
N LEU A 23 12.50 20.73 15.25
CA LEU A 23 11.21 20.55 14.60
C LEU A 23 10.48 19.40 15.31
N LYS A 24 9.66 19.78 16.30
CA LYS A 24 8.88 18.82 17.08
C LYS A 24 7.76 18.18 16.27
N ASP A 25 7.38 18.82 15.17
CA ASP A 25 6.29 18.40 14.31
C ASP A 25 6.67 17.18 13.43
N CYS A 26 7.97 16.90 13.30
CA CYS A 26 8.53 15.76 12.57
C CYS A 26 9.28 14.77 13.50
N LEU A 27 8.94 14.72 14.79
CA LEU A 27 9.60 13.87 15.80
C LEU A 27 9.35 12.35 15.66
N TYR A 28 8.86 11.88 14.52
CA TYR A 28 8.40 10.51 14.39
C TYR A 28 9.58 9.54 14.23
N PHE A 29 9.74 8.70 15.25
CA PHE A 29 10.55 7.48 15.39
C PHE A 29 11.96 7.51 14.79
N TYR A 30 12.96 7.36 15.66
CA TYR A 30 14.35 7.07 15.30
C TYR A 30 14.42 5.98 14.20
N HIS A 31 14.51 6.40 12.94
CA HIS A 31 14.51 5.55 11.74
C HIS A 31 15.92 5.07 11.37
N ASN A 32 16.88 5.31 12.25
CA ASN A 32 18.29 4.91 12.13
C ASN A 32 18.44 3.38 12.03
N GLU A 33 17.43 2.62 12.48
CA GLU A 33 17.45 1.14 12.51
C GLU A 33 16.50 0.48 11.49
N ILE A 34 15.65 1.25 10.80
CA ILE A 34 14.71 0.69 9.81
C ILE A 34 15.34 0.76 8.43
N LEU A 35 15.58 -0.41 7.84
CA LEU A 35 16.10 -0.54 6.48
C LEU A 35 15.15 0.12 5.47
N LEU A 36 15.71 0.76 4.43
CA LEU A 36 14.93 1.39 3.37
C LEU A 36 13.86 0.48 2.77
N ASP A 37 14.19 -0.79 2.55
CA ASP A 37 13.22 -1.71 1.95
C ASP A 37 12.02 -1.92 2.86
N LYS A 38 12.20 -1.92 4.19
CA LYS A 38 11.09 -1.92 5.15
C LYS A 38 10.29 -0.61 5.06
N LEU A 39 10.94 0.55 4.90
CA LEU A 39 10.23 1.83 4.69
C LEU A 39 9.39 1.84 3.41
N LYS A 40 9.89 1.26 2.31
CA LYS A 40 9.11 1.12 1.06
C LYS A 40 7.87 0.27 1.28
N GLU A 41 8.03 -0.89 1.92
CA GLU A 41 6.90 -1.78 2.23
C GLU A 41 5.86 -1.09 3.12
N MET A 42 6.31 -0.34 4.14
CA MET A 42 5.42 0.45 5.01
C MET A 42 4.64 1.50 4.22
N LYS A 43 5.32 2.24 3.33
CA LYS A 43 4.69 3.24 2.45
C LYS A 43 3.68 2.59 1.52
N ASP A 44 4.04 1.48 0.87
CA ASP A 44 3.14 0.80 -0.07
C ASP A 44 1.86 0.35 0.63
N LEU A 45 1.97 -0.21 1.83
CA LEU A 45 0.83 -0.58 2.66
C LEU A 45 0.00 0.62 3.11
N HIS A 46 0.63 1.70 3.57
CA HIS A 46 -0.07 2.94 3.92
C HIS A 46 -0.88 3.48 2.73
N ASP A 47 -0.25 3.57 1.56
CA ASP A 47 -0.89 4.06 0.34
C ASP A 47 -2.03 3.12 -0.08
N TYR A 48 -1.86 1.81 0.07
CA TYR A 48 -2.91 0.83 -0.17
C TYR A 48 -4.13 1.07 0.72
N PHE A 49 -3.95 1.23 2.03
CA PHE A 49 -5.07 1.48 2.95
C PHE A 49 -5.78 2.80 2.65
N LYS A 50 -5.04 3.85 2.24
CA LYS A 50 -5.61 5.13 1.82
C LYS A 50 -6.42 5.03 0.53
N ASN A 51 -5.98 4.20 -0.40
CA ASN A 51 -6.63 4.04 -1.70
C ASN A 51 -7.69 2.94 -1.73
N TYR A 52 -7.84 2.15 -0.66
CA TYR A 52 -8.74 0.99 -0.63
C TYR A 52 -10.16 1.32 -1.10
N ASP A 53 -10.78 2.35 -0.48
CA ASP A 53 -12.17 2.70 -0.78
C ASP A 53 -12.33 3.24 -2.21
N THR A 54 -11.32 3.96 -2.72
CA THR A 54 -11.28 4.41 -4.12
C THR A 54 -11.22 3.21 -5.07
N ILE A 55 -10.35 2.24 -4.80
CA ILE A 55 -10.24 1.03 -5.61
C ILE A 55 -11.55 0.26 -5.58
N ASP A 56 -12.14 0.05 -4.39
CA ASP A 56 -13.40 -0.71 -4.24
C ASP A 56 -14.55 -0.12 -5.05
N ASN A 57 -14.65 1.22 -5.08
CA ASN A 57 -15.67 1.92 -5.87
C ASN A 57 -15.36 1.89 -7.39
N ASP A 58 -14.08 2.01 -7.77
CA ASP A 58 -13.68 2.04 -9.17
C ASP A 58 -13.77 0.66 -9.85
N VAL A 59 -13.60 -0.44 -9.10
CA VAL A 59 -13.60 -1.81 -9.64
C VAL A 59 -14.86 -2.12 -10.46
N ALA A 60 -16.01 -1.56 -10.06
CA ALA A 60 -17.28 -1.75 -10.76
C ALA A 60 -17.46 -0.83 -11.98
N SER A 61 -16.64 0.22 -12.11
CA SER A 61 -16.89 1.33 -13.04
C SER A 61 -15.86 1.43 -14.17
N TYR A 62 -14.68 0.84 -14.02
CA TYR A 62 -13.56 1.03 -14.97
C TYR A 62 -12.86 -0.29 -15.36
N PRO A 63 -13.43 -1.03 -16.33
CA PRO A 63 -12.83 -2.22 -16.94
C PRO A 63 -11.34 -2.11 -17.26
N ASP A 64 -10.95 -1.01 -17.93
CA ASP A 64 -9.60 -0.79 -18.43
C ASP A 64 -8.55 -0.66 -17.32
N LYS A 65 -8.99 -0.32 -16.10
CA LYS A 65 -8.12 -0.22 -14.92
C LYS A 65 -8.04 -1.53 -14.13
N CYS A 66 -8.90 -2.51 -14.41
CA CYS A 66 -9.02 -3.72 -13.60
C CYS A 66 -7.68 -4.44 -13.45
N GLN A 67 -6.95 -4.66 -14.55
CA GLN A 67 -5.68 -5.38 -14.49
C GLN A 67 -4.62 -4.64 -13.64
N ASN A 68 -4.60 -3.31 -13.71
CA ASN A 68 -3.69 -2.49 -12.92
C ASN A 68 -4.04 -2.58 -11.44
N TYR A 69 -5.32 -2.51 -11.08
CA TYR A 69 -5.77 -2.71 -9.70
C TYR A 69 -5.50 -4.13 -9.21
N PHE A 70 -5.74 -5.15 -10.03
CA PHE A 70 -5.42 -6.53 -9.68
C PHE A 70 -3.94 -6.70 -9.35
N ASN A 71 -3.05 -6.18 -10.20
CA ASN A 71 -1.61 -6.24 -9.96
C ASN A 71 -1.23 -5.47 -8.68
N TYR A 72 -1.73 -4.25 -8.51
CA TYR A 72 -1.45 -3.41 -7.34
C TYR A 72 -1.91 -4.05 -6.03
N VAL A 73 -3.15 -4.54 -5.98
CA VAL A 73 -3.72 -5.21 -4.79
C VAL A 73 -3.00 -6.53 -4.52
N THR A 74 -2.60 -7.27 -5.55
CA THR A 74 -1.84 -8.53 -5.39
C THR A 74 -0.48 -8.29 -4.73
N GLN A 75 0.26 -7.27 -5.16
CA GLN A 75 1.54 -6.93 -4.52
C GLN A 75 1.34 -6.53 -3.06
N ASN A 76 0.32 -5.71 -2.77
CA ASN A 76 0.00 -5.32 -1.40
C ASN A 76 -0.53 -6.47 -0.55
N ASN A 77 -1.15 -7.49 -1.13
CA ASN A 77 -1.55 -8.71 -0.40
C ASN A 77 -0.35 -9.45 0.18
N ILE A 78 0.74 -9.56 -0.59
CA ILE A 78 1.98 -10.19 -0.11
C ILE A 78 2.55 -9.41 1.08
N LEU A 79 2.56 -8.07 0.99
CA LEU A 79 3.01 -7.20 2.08
C LEU A 79 2.08 -7.28 3.29
N TYR A 80 0.77 -7.32 3.07
CA TYR A 80 -0.24 -7.39 4.13
C TYR A 80 -0.02 -8.64 4.98
N GLU A 81 0.08 -9.81 4.35
CA GLU A 81 0.32 -11.08 5.06
C GLU A 81 1.66 -11.09 5.80
N LYS A 82 2.71 -10.49 5.21
CA LYS A 82 4.03 -10.36 5.83
C LYS A 82 3.98 -9.54 7.14
N HIS A 83 3.26 -8.43 7.14
CA HIS A 83 3.26 -7.45 8.24
C HIS A 83 2.09 -7.64 9.23
N HIS A 84 1.01 -8.33 8.84
CA HIS A 84 -0.21 -8.49 9.66
C HIS A 84 0.07 -9.09 11.04
N ASN A 85 0.90 -10.13 11.12
CA ASN A 85 1.19 -10.78 12.41
C ASN A 85 2.00 -9.88 13.36
N GLU A 86 2.94 -9.10 12.81
CA GLU A 86 3.74 -8.14 13.59
C GLU A 86 2.88 -6.99 14.08
N CYS A 87 1.99 -6.46 13.23
CA CYS A 87 1.22 -5.24 13.50
C CYS A 87 -0.12 -5.46 14.21
N CYS A 88 -0.76 -6.62 14.06
CA CYS A 88 -2.15 -6.85 14.50
C CYS A 88 -2.32 -7.96 15.53
N VAL A 89 -1.38 -8.92 15.59
CA VAL A 89 -1.48 -10.09 16.48
C VAL A 89 -0.53 -9.98 17.66
N SER A 90 0.67 -9.45 17.43
CA SER A 90 1.65 -9.24 18.49
C SER A 90 1.36 -7.96 19.27
N PRO A 91 1.71 -7.87 20.58
CA PRO A 91 1.58 -6.66 21.38
C PRO A 91 2.51 -5.51 20.94
N LYS A 92 3.26 -5.69 19.84
CA LYS A 92 3.96 -4.59 19.18
C LYS A 92 2.91 -3.69 18.55
N ILE A 93 2.59 -2.64 19.30
CA ILE A 93 1.85 -1.47 18.85
C ILE A 93 2.35 -1.13 17.45
N ASN A 94 1.44 -0.97 16.48
CA ASN A 94 1.67 -0.36 15.17
C ASN A 94 2.13 1.10 15.38
N LEU A 95 3.32 1.25 15.96
CA LEU A 95 3.89 2.49 16.44
C LEU A 95 4.06 3.44 15.29
N GLU A 96 4.28 2.94 14.08
CA GLU A 96 4.46 3.74 12.89
C GLU A 96 3.14 4.09 12.17
N ASN A 97 1.99 3.59 12.67
CA ASN A 97 0.63 3.87 12.18
C ASN A 97 0.43 3.68 10.65
N TYR A 98 1.22 2.82 10.01
CA TYR A 98 1.14 2.56 8.57
C TYR A 98 0.18 1.41 8.24
N PHE A 99 -0.05 0.51 9.19
CA PHE A 99 -0.88 -0.69 8.98
C PHE A 99 -2.34 -0.48 9.43
N ASN A 100 -3.29 -1.12 8.77
CA ASN A 100 -4.68 -1.18 9.24
C ASN A 100 -5.12 -2.62 9.51
N CYS A 101 -5.43 -2.90 10.77
CA CYS A 101 -5.83 -4.24 11.24
C CYS A 101 -7.33 -4.54 11.09
N ASP A 102 -8.14 -3.57 10.67
CA ASP A 102 -9.55 -3.80 10.39
C ASP A 102 -9.68 -4.80 9.24
N ALA A 103 -10.43 -5.89 9.48
CA ALA A 103 -10.64 -6.95 8.52
C ALA A 103 -11.31 -6.48 7.21
N LYS A 104 -11.98 -5.32 7.22
CA LYS A 104 -12.53 -4.72 6.00
C LYS A 104 -11.45 -4.38 4.97
N TYR A 105 -10.24 -4.04 5.42
CA TYR A 105 -9.12 -3.64 4.57
C TYR A 105 -8.23 -4.81 4.14
N LYS A 106 -8.69 -6.06 4.30
CA LYS A 106 -7.95 -7.23 3.80
C LYS A 106 -7.89 -7.20 2.27
N PRO A 107 -6.70 -7.32 1.64
CA PRO A 107 -6.57 -7.30 0.18
C PRO A 107 -7.35 -8.41 -0.52
N SER A 108 -7.55 -9.56 0.14
CA SER A 108 -8.42 -10.64 -0.36
C SER A 108 -9.85 -10.19 -0.65
N ASN A 109 -10.38 -9.20 0.09
CA ASN A 109 -11.72 -8.66 -0.16
C ASN A 109 -11.79 -7.97 -1.53
N LEU A 110 -10.80 -7.15 -1.88
CA LEU A 110 -10.71 -6.50 -3.20
C LEU A 110 -10.41 -7.52 -4.31
N LEU A 111 -9.47 -8.45 -4.08
CA LEU A 111 -9.13 -9.48 -5.06
C LEU A 111 -10.34 -10.34 -5.44
N SER A 112 -11.24 -10.62 -4.50
CA SER A 112 -12.48 -11.37 -4.78
C SER A 112 -13.47 -10.62 -5.69
N LYS A 113 -13.40 -9.28 -5.71
CA LYS A 113 -14.25 -8.39 -6.53
C LYS A 113 -13.63 -8.08 -7.89
N LEU A 114 -12.30 -8.07 -8.00
CA LEU A 114 -11.55 -7.80 -9.23
C LEU A 114 -11.64 -8.98 -10.22
N ARG A 115 -12.76 -9.09 -10.93
CA ARG A 115 -12.98 -10.11 -11.98
C ARG A 115 -12.61 -9.56 -13.37
N CYS A 116 -11.32 -9.38 -13.62
CA CYS A 116 -10.84 -8.71 -14.84
C CYS A 116 -11.14 -9.44 -16.15
N GLU A 117 -11.43 -10.74 -16.10
CA GLU A 117 -11.81 -11.55 -17.27
C GLU A 117 -13.24 -11.27 -17.77
N ASN A 118 -14.14 -10.80 -16.90
CA ASN A 118 -15.56 -10.59 -17.24
C ASN A 118 -15.83 -9.30 -18.01
N TYR A 119 -14.89 -8.36 -18.02
CA TYR A 119 -15.11 -7.07 -18.68
C TYR A 119 -14.76 -7.08 -20.17
N ILE A 120 -14.14 -8.16 -20.66
CA ILE A 120 -13.93 -8.38 -22.10
C ILE A 120 -15.24 -8.87 -22.74
N SER A 121 -16.21 -9.44 -22.02
CA SER A 121 -17.47 -9.88 -22.62
C SER A 121 -18.52 -8.77 -22.73
N GLU A 122 -18.65 -7.90 -21.71
CA GLU A 122 -19.65 -6.82 -21.71
C GLU A 122 -19.37 -5.76 -22.78
N SER A 123 -18.10 -5.44 -23.06
CA SER A 123 -17.76 -4.46 -24.10
C SER A 123 -18.14 -4.93 -25.53
N TRP A 124 -18.25 -6.25 -25.73
CA TRP A 124 -18.60 -6.84 -27.03
C TRP A 124 -20.11 -7.04 -27.20
N GLU A 125 -20.87 -7.17 -26.12
CA GLU A 125 -22.34 -7.24 -26.15
C GLU A 125 -22.96 -5.85 -26.35
N ASP A 126 -22.46 -4.81 -25.67
CA ASP A 126 -22.94 -3.44 -25.86
C ASP A 126 -22.64 -2.90 -27.27
N SER A 127 -21.50 -3.31 -27.85
CA SER A 127 -21.14 -2.97 -29.23
C SER A 127 -22.06 -3.62 -30.27
N GLN A 128 -22.71 -4.74 -29.95
CA GLN A 128 -23.62 -5.43 -30.87
C GLN A 128 -25.06 -4.90 -30.77
N ILE A 129 -25.48 -4.37 -29.62
CA ILE A 129 -26.82 -3.77 -29.45
C ILE A 129 -26.92 -2.42 -30.15
N ALA A 130 -25.82 -1.65 -30.23
CA ALA A 130 -25.79 -0.35 -30.92
C ALA A 130 -25.85 -0.43 -32.47
N LEU A 131 -25.82 -1.64 -33.04
CA LEU A 131 -25.83 -1.89 -34.49
C LEU A 131 -27.14 -2.52 -35.00
N ALA A 132 -28.15 -2.71 -34.14
CA ALA A 132 -29.47 -3.24 -34.47
C ALA A 132 -30.55 -2.14 -34.45
#